data_AF-A0A8J2KFR8-F1
#
_entry.id   AF-A0A8J2KFR8-F1
#
_cell.length_a   1.000
_cell.length_b   1.000
_cell.length_c   1.000
_cell.angle_alpha   90.00
_cell.angle_beta   90.00
_cell.angle_gamma   90.00
#
_symmetry.space_group_name_H-M   'P 1'
#
loop_
_entity.id
_entity.type
_entity.pdbx_description
1 polymer ?
#
loop_
_entity_poly.entity_id
_entity_poly.type
_entity_poly.pdbx_seq_one_letter_code
_entity_poly.pdbx_strand_id
1 'polypeptide(L)'
;MASDSSQKSVVANKSVKRGVFWLLINLWNISSECTAIRGNPNVSVLKWSPGIISYWDYGNLASTTDAVSMYEENGKIIYYKVARHVTNLHLVCNASYPVKWTHKHYDRTSVFSIRTRTFRESGDNIYDASQYKFSAILELQTMYSKTTGRYLCQSTRIPEVQTDVYVYVLGYAPPFLVYAGRTMVVKSEDNKTISVPCIVSTPDTHVELYKRNGYDYTLVPRSPYVDWDPQKGFTLTMSQMNDTFGDYKCVVVGEDEEDDYALFSAVPGMAV
;
A
#
# COMPACT_ATOMS: atom_id res chain seq x y z
N MET A 1 2.38 -24.32 21.99
CA MET A 1 2.09 -22.92 22.34
C MET A 1 1.46 -22.28 21.13
N ALA A 2 0.14 -22.14 21.13
CA ALA A 2 -0.61 -21.52 20.06
C ALA A 2 -0.76 -20.03 20.38
N SER A 3 -0.33 -19.15 19.47
CA SER A 3 -0.52 -17.70 19.57
C SER A 3 -1.84 -17.33 18.92
N ASP A 4 -2.75 -16.81 19.73
CA ASP A 4 -4.09 -16.36 19.37
C ASP A 4 -4.02 -15.00 18.66
N SER A 5 -4.42 -14.93 17.39
CA SER A 5 -4.47 -13.68 16.60
C SER A 5 -5.89 -13.11 16.64
N SER A 6 -6.09 -12.00 17.34
CA SER A 6 -7.42 -11.40 17.47
C SER A 6 -7.76 -10.52 16.26
N GLN A 7 -8.69 -10.99 15.42
CA GLN A 7 -9.37 -10.18 14.42
C GLN A 7 -10.47 -9.35 15.11
N LYS A 8 -10.35 -8.01 15.15
CA LYS A 8 -11.39 -7.14 15.73
C LYS A 8 -12.33 -6.63 14.64
N SER A 9 -13.58 -7.09 14.64
CA SER A 9 -14.69 -6.48 13.89
C SER A 9 -15.41 -5.45 14.77
N VAL A 10 -15.47 -4.18 14.35
CA VAL A 10 -16.26 -3.15 15.05
C VAL A 10 -17.69 -3.18 14.51
N VAL A 11 -18.64 -3.64 15.35
CA VAL A 11 -20.07 -3.75 15.01
C VAL A 11 -20.78 -2.43 15.34
N ALA A 12 -21.24 -1.70 14.32
CA ALA A 12 -22.15 -0.58 14.49
C ALA A 12 -23.56 -1.00 14.06
N ASN A 13 -24.48 -1.10 15.02
CA ASN A 13 -25.85 -1.55 14.80
C ASN A 13 -26.76 -0.32 14.59
N LYS A 14 -27.44 -0.16 13.44
CA LYS A 14 -28.75 0.52 13.44
C LYS A 14 -29.64 0.41 12.19
N SER A 15 -30.93 0.40 12.55
CA SER A 15 -32.20 0.45 11.83
C SER A 15 -32.31 1.35 10.58
N VAL A 16 -33.00 0.78 9.59
CA VAL A 16 -33.38 1.33 8.27
C VAL A 16 -34.36 2.50 8.36
N LYS A 17 -34.08 3.60 7.64
CA LYS A 17 -35.07 4.41 6.89
C LYS A 17 -34.43 5.05 5.65
N ARG A 18 -35.16 4.99 4.53
CA ARG A 18 -34.76 5.39 3.17
C ARG A 18 -34.41 6.89 3.09
N GLY A 19 -33.20 7.17 2.61
CA GLY A 19 -32.71 8.50 2.24
C GLY A 19 -31.32 8.36 1.63
N VAL A 20 -30.97 9.19 0.64
CA VAL A 20 -29.59 9.29 0.12
C VAL A 20 -28.73 9.80 1.27
N PHE A 21 -27.94 8.92 1.89
CA PHE A 21 -27.13 9.23 3.07
C PHE A 21 -25.70 9.57 2.66
N TRP A 22 -25.30 10.81 2.93
CA TRP A 22 -23.90 11.14 3.13
C TRP A 22 -23.50 10.63 4.52
N LEU A 23 -22.65 9.60 4.59
CA LEU A 23 -22.12 9.14 5.87
C LEU A 23 -20.70 9.68 6.05
N LEU A 24 -20.60 10.89 6.62
CA LEU A 24 -19.37 11.32 7.29
C LEU A 24 -19.33 10.60 8.64
N ILE A 25 -18.59 9.50 8.74
CA ILE A 25 -18.33 8.87 10.03
C ILE A 25 -17.32 9.76 10.78
N ASN A 26 -17.83 10.74 11.52
CA ASN A 26 -17.08 11.42 12.57
C ASN A 26 -17.03 10.50 13.80
N LEU A 27 -16.00 9.66 13.90
CA LEU A 27 -15.65 9.01 15.16
C LEU A 27 -14.94 10.04 16.06
N TRP A 28 -15.74 10.92 16.69
CA TRP A 28 -15.34 11.57 17.93
C TRP A 28 -15.72 10.63 19.08
N ASN A 29 -14.91 9.59 19.29
CA ASN A 29 -14.81 8.94 20.59
C ASN A 29 -13.35 8.99 21.01
N ILE A 30 -13.05 10.08 21.71
CA ILE A 30 -11.79 10.34 22.37
C ILE A 30 -11.74 9.41 23.58
N SER A 31 -11.05 8.27 23.47
CA SER A 31 -10.36 7.69 24.62
C SER A 31 -8.92 8.18 24.57
N SER A 32 -8.72 9.41 25.01
CA SER A 32 -7.42 10.01 25.23
C SER A 32 -6.79 9.43 26.49
N GLU A 33 -6.04 8.33 26.37
CA GLU A 33 -4.95 8.08 27.30
C GLU A 33 -3.65 8.59 26.65
N CYS A 34 -3.31 9.81 27.06
CA CYS A 34 -2.09 10.52 26.70
C CYS A 34 -1.03 10.23 27.76
N THR A 35 -0.19 9.23 27.54
CA THR A 35 1.02 9.04 28.35
C THR A 35 2.13 9.92 27.78
N ALA A 36 2.49 10.96 28.53
CA ALA A 36 3.61 11.84 28.21
C ALA A 36 4.94 11.11 28.48
N ILE A 37 5.75 10.87 27.45
CA ILE A 37 7.15 10.50 27.62
C ILE A 37 7.97 11.79 27.56
N ARG A 38 8.61 12.13 28.68
CA ARG A 38 9.53 13.27 28.81
C ARG A 38 10.79 12.98 27.97
N GLY A 39 10.92 13.63 26.82
CA GLY A 39 12.10 13.58 25.97
C GLY A 39 12.35 14.93 25.30
N ASN A 40 13.52 15.51 25.58
CA ASN A 40 14.19 16.68 24.97
C ASN A 40 13.36 17.98 24.71
N PRO A 41 13.64 19.10 25.40
CA PRO A 41 12.83 20.34 25.33
C PRO A 41 12.82 21.08 23.98
N ASN A 42 13.58 20.64 22.96
CA ASN A 42 13.70 21.35 21.69
C ASN A 42 13.09 20.62 20.48
N VAL A 43 12.42 19.48 20.66
CA VAL A 43 11.73 18.78 19.56
C VAL A 43 10.38 18.24 20.06
N SER A 44 9.33 19.04 19.95
CA SER A 44 7.96 18.59 20.12
C SER A 44 7.53 17.77 18.90
N VAL A 45 7.70 16.44 18.97
CA VAL A 45 7.10 15.52 18.01
C VAL A 45 5.59 15.53 18.21
N LEU A 46 4.87 16.23 17.31
CA LEU A 46 3.42 16.28 17.33
C LEU A 46 2.85 14.89 17.00
N LYS A 47 2.05 14.39 17.94
CA LYS A 47 1.32 13.11 17.88
C LYS A 47 0.41 13.09 16.64
N TRP A 48 0.53 12.04 15.86
CA TRP A 48 -0.22 11.80 14.62
C TRP A 48 -1.26 10.71 14.83
N SER A 49 -2.35 10.76 14.07
CA SER A 49 -3.30 9.67 13.89
C SER A 49 -3.49 9.44 12.39
N PRO A 50 -3.27 8.24 11.84
CA PRO A 50 -3.71 7.92 10.48
C PRO A 50 -5.21 8.15 10.36
N GLY A 51 -5.56 9.12 9.52
CA GLY A 51 -6.91 9.65 9.40
C GLY A 51 -7.71 8.96 8.30
N ILE A 52 -8.87 8.45 8.72
CA ILE A 52 -10.14 8.34 7.98
C ILE A 52 -10.00 7.94 6.51
N ILE A 53 -10.27 6.66 6.25
CA ILE A 53 -10.62 6.19 4.92
C ILE A 53 -12.06 6.59 4.65
N SER A 54 -12.27 7.35 3.56
CA SER A 54 -13.60 7.54 2.99
C SER A 54 -13.63 6.89 1.60
N TYR A 55 -14.74 6.25 1.27
CA TYR A 55 -14.94 5.56 0.00
C TYR A 55 -16.34 5.80 -0.55
N TRP A 56 -16.51 5.57 -1.84
CA TRP A 56 -17.80 5.63 -2.53
C TRP A 56 -18.13 4.26 -3.13
N ASP A 57 -19.37 3.82 -2.94
CA ASP A 57 -19.92 2.61 -3.56
C ASP A 57 -21.13 2.98 -4.42
N TYR A 58 -21.07 2.62 -5.71
CA TYR A 58 -22.13 2.86 -6.69
C TYR A 58 -22.86 1.53 -6.97
N GLY A 59 -23.70 1.11 -6.02
CA GLY A 59 -24.69 0.07 -6.25
C GLY A 59 -24.55 -1.14 -5.33
N ASN A 60 -25.64 -1.41 -4.63
CA ASN A 60 -25.89 -2.45 -3.63
C ASN A 60 -25.59 -2.06 -2.18
N LEU A 61 -26.60 -2.31 -1.33
CA LEU A 61 -26.47 -2.28 0.13
C LEU A 61 -25.63 -3.49 0.62
N ALA A 62 -24.39 -3.61 0.14
CA ALA A 62 -23.42 -4.44 0.83
C ALA A 62 -23.10 -3.75 2.17
N SER A 63 -22.94 -4.54 3.22
CA SER A 63 -22.60 -4.01 4.55
C SER A 63 -21.35 -3.13 4.44
N THR A 64 -21.42 -1.89 4.94
CA THR A 64 -20.31 -0.93 4.90
C THR A 64 -19.05 -1.41 5.64
N THR A 65 -19.17 -2.50 6.41
CA THR A 65 -18.08 -3.20 7.11
C THR A 65 -17.16 -3.99 6.19
N ASP A 66 -17.58 -4.30 4.96
CA ASP A 66 -16.87 -5.24 4.09
C ASP A 66 -16.09 -4.53 2.96
N ALA A 67 -16.20 -3.21 2.87
CA ALA A 67 -15.58 -2.41 1.81
C ALA A 67 -14.08 -2.19 2.00
N VAL A 68 -13.65 -1.91 3.23
CA VAL A 68 -12.24 -1.70 3.58
C VAL A 68 -11.96 -2.33 4.94
N SER A 69 -11.03 -3.28 4.96
CA SER A 69 -10.53 -3.89 6.20
C SER A 69 -9.11 -3.40 6.50
N MET A 70 -8.79 -3.28 7.79
CA MET A 70 -7.49 -2.83 8.28
C MET A 70 -6.80 -3.98 9.02
N TYR A 71 -5.50 -4.16 8.77
CA TYR A 71 -4.66 -5.07 9.53
C TYR A 71 -3.69 -4.27 10.40
N GLU A 72 -3.67 -4.58 11.69
CA GLU A 72 -2.90 -3.88 12.71
C GLU A 72 -2.10 -4.89 13.54
N GLU A 73 -0.84 -4.55 13.83
CA GLU A 73 0.05 -5.35 14.65
C GLU A 73 0.75 -4.42 15.65
N ASN A 74 0.73 -4.79 16.94
CA ASN A 74 1.36 -4.02 18.03
C ASN A 74 0.95 -2.52 18.08
N GLY A 75 -0.31 -2.20 17.80
CA GLY A 75 -0.77 -0.81 17.82
C GLY A 75 -0.46 -0.02 16.54
N LYS A 76 0.11 -0.68 15.52
CA LYS A 76 0.53 -0.07 14.26
C LYS A 76 -0.22 -0.68 13.08
N ILE A 77 -0.86 0.18 12.29
CA ILE A 77 -1.49 -0.21 11.04
C ILE A 77 -0.40 -0.66 10.07
N ILE A 78 -0.53 -1.88 9.55
CA ILE A 78 0.42 -2.45 8.59
C ILE A 78 -0.09 -2.27 7.17
N TYR A 79 -1.37 -2.57 6.91
CA TYR A 79 -1.98 -2.38 5.59
C TYR A 79 -3.51 -2.27 5.66
N TYR A 80 -4.09 -1.78 4.56
CA TYR A 80 -5.52 -1.86 4.28
C TYR A 80 -5.80 -2.81 3.11
N LYS A 81 -6.92 -3.52 3.16
CA LYS A 81 -7.43 -4.36 2.07
C LYS A 81 -8.78 -3.78 1.63
N VAL A 82 -8.86 -3.44 0.35
CA VAL A 82 -9.99 -2.74 -0.28
C VAL A 82 -10.72 -3.71 -1.19
N ALA A 83 -12.01 -3.89 -0.92
CA ALA A 83 -12.86 -4.83 -1.62
C ALA A 83 -13.11 -4.44 -3.08
N ARG A 84 -13.45 -5.44 -3.89
CA ARG A 84 -13.62 -5.33 -5.34
C ARG A 84 -14.65 -4.29 -5.77
N HIS A 85 -15.73 -4.15 -5.00
CA HIS A 85 -16.84 -3.25 -5.33
C HIS A 85 -16.52 -1.76 -5.06
N VAL A 86 -15.49 -1.47 -4.27
CA VAL A 86 -15.09 -0.08 -4.01
C VAL A 86 -14.50 0.49 -5.29
N THR A 87 -15.02 1.63 -5.75
CA THR A 87 -14.55 2.26 -6.99
C THR A 87 -13.59 3.41 -6.74
N ASN A 88 -13.73 4.10 -5.60
CA ASN A 88 -12.89 5.22 -5.22
C ASN A 88 -12.50 5.13 -3.74
N LEU A 89 -11.21 5.27 -3.47
CA LEU A 89 -10.63 5.31 -2.13
C LEU A 89 -9.94 6.66 -1.91
N HIS A 90 -10.24 7.32 -0.80
CA HIS A 90 -9.56 8.55 -0.40
C HIS A 90 -8.64 8.28 0.80
N LEU A 91 -7.35 8.61 0.66
CA LEU A 91 -6.40 8.64 1.76
C LEU A 91 -6.16 10.09 2.19
N VAL A 92 -6.39 10.39 3.47
CA VAL A 92 -6.26 11.75 4.00
C VAL A 92 -5.04 11.81 4.93
N CYS A 93 -4.14 12.74 4.63
CA CYS A 93 -2.98 13.01 5.47
C CYS A 93 -3.08 14.42 6.06
N ASN A 94 -3.28 14.49 7.38
CA ASN A 94 -3.36 15.74 8.12
C ASN A 94 -2.04 15.99 8.88
N ALA A 95 -1.58 17.22 8.89
CA ALA A 95 -0.36 17.64 9.58
C ALA A 95 -0.41 19.13 9.99
N SER A 96 0.44 19.50 10.94
CA SER A 96 0.71 20.91 11.31
C SER A 96 1.70 21.60 10.37
N TYR A 97 2.17 20.90 9.34
CA TYR A 97 3.12 21.38 8.35
C TYR A 97 2.68 20.94 6.95
N PRO A 98 3.11 21.62 5.88
CA PRO A 98 2.73 21.25 4.52
C PRO A 98 3.21 19.83 4.18
N VAL A 99 2.29 19.02 3.65
CA VAL A 99 2.51 17.62 3.27
C VAL A 99 2.09 17.35 1.84
N LYS A 100 2.64 16.29 1.26
CA LYS A 100 2.27 15.78 -0.07
C LYS A 100 2.22 14.26 -0.05
N TRP A 101 1.37 13.69 -0.90
CA TRP A 101 1.40 12.28 -1.22
C TRP A 101 2.46 11.98 -2.28
N THR A 102 3.13 10.85 -2.12
CA THR A 102 4.03 10.26 -3.09
C THR A 102 3.82 8.76 -3.13
N HIS A 103 4.01 8.17 -4.29
CA HIS A 103 3.88 6.74 -4.50
C HIS A 103 5.15 6.22 -5.18
N LYS A 104 5.68 5.10 -4.71
CA LYS A 104 6.82 4.43 -5.36
C LYS A 104 6.28 3.32 -6.25
N HIS A 105 6.14 3.57 -7.56
CA HIS A 105 5.97 2.50 -8.54
C HIS A 105 7.34 2.13 -9.13
N TYR A 106 7.53 0.83 -9.41
CA TYR A 106 8.66 0.35 -10.23
C TYR A 106 8.57 0.82 -11.69
N ASP A 107 7.37 1.19 -12.14
CA ASP A 107 7.13 1.72 -13.48
C ASP A 107 6.75 3.21 -13.40
N ARG A 108 7.49 4.06 -14.13
CA ARG A 108 7.21 5.50 -14.24
C ARG A 108 5.95 5.81 -15.06
N THR A 109 5.40 4.83 -15.78
CA THR A 109 4.34 5.04 -16.78
C THR A 109 2.93 4.65 -16.30
N SER A 110 2.76 4.08 -15.11
CA SER A 110 1.44 3.69 -14.60
C SER A 110 0.92 4.63 -13.51
N VAL A 111 0.46 5.81 -13.89
CA VAL A 111 -0.39 6.64 -13.03
C VAL A 111 -1.71 6.85 -13.74
N PHE A 112 -2.51 5.80 -13.82
CA PHE A 112 -3.92 5.99 -14.13
C PHE A 112 -4.62 6.32 -12.81
N SER A 113 -5.13 7.55 -12.72
CA SER A 113 -6.12 8.01 -11.75
C SER A 113 -5.71 8.37 -10.31
N ILE A 114 -4.44 8.69 -10.05
CA ILE A 114 -4.07 9.28 -8.77
C ILE A 114 -4.29 10.80 -8.85
N ARG A 115 -5.22 11.32 -8.04
CA ARG A 115 -5.42 12.78 -7.90
C ARG A 115 -5.07 13.21 -6.48
N THR A 116 -4.16 14.16 -6.37
CA THR A 116 -3.80 14.75 -5.08
C THR A 116 -4.43 16.13 -4.95
N ARG A 117 -5.08 16.40 -3.82
CA ARG A 117 -5.55 17.74 -3.44
C ARG A 117 -4.88 18.14 -2.14
N THR A 118 -4.39 19.38 -2.05
CA THR A 118 -3.79 19.91 -0.83
C THR A 118 -4.57 21.11 -0.34
N PHE A 119 -4.81 21.15 0.96
CA PHE A 119 -5.56 22.18 1.65
C PHE A 119 -4.69 22.79 2.74
N ARG A 120 -4.83 24.09 2.92
CA ARG A 120 -4.31 24.84 4.07
C ARG A 120 -5.47 25.57 4.70
N GLU A 121 -5.71 25.29 5.96
CA GLU A 121 -6.71 25.96 6.77
C GLU A 121 -5.99 26.86 7.77
N SER A 122 -6.36 28.13 7.82
CA SER A 122 -5.97 29.03 8.90
C SER A 122 -6.97 28.91 10.04
N GLY A 123 -6.50 29.01 11.29
CA GLY A 123 -7.38 29.24 12.44
C GLY A 123 -8.02 30.64 12.39
N ASP A 124 -8.56 31.07 13.53
CA ASP A 124 -9.25 32.36 13.64
C ASP A 124 -8.36 33.56 13.29
N ASN A 125 -7.03 33.43 13.48
CA ASN A 125 -6.06 34.44 13.12
C ASN A 125 -5.22 34.02 11.91
N ILE A 126 -5.50 34.63 10.75
CA ILE A 126 -4.76 34.37 9.50
C ILE A 126 -3.28 34.76 9.56
N TYR A 127 -2.87 35.64 10.48
CA TYR A 127 -1.47 36.07 10.66
C TYR A 127 -0.68 35.13 11.57
N ASP A 128 -1.35 34.26 12.33
CA ASP A 128 -0.71 33.29 13.19
C ASP A 128 -0.44 31.98 12.44
N ALA A 129 0.78 31.87 11.91
CA ALA A 129 1.21 30.69 11.17
C ALA A 129 1.26 29.41 12.01
N SER A 130 1.26 29.51 13.35
CA SER A 130 1.24 28.34 14.22
C SER A 130 -0.13 27.62 14.24
N GLN A 131 -1.20 28.32 13.83
CA GLN A 131 -2.55 27.78 13.77
C GLN A 131 -2.86 27.09 12.43
N TYR A 132 -1.92 27.07 11.49
CA TYR A 132 -2.16 26.48 10.19
C TYR A 132 -2.25 24.96 10.28
N LYS A 133 -3.29 24.41 9.65
CA LYS A 133 -3.46 22.98 9.44
C LYS A 133 -3.34 22.69 7.96
N PHE A 134 -2.65 21.61 7.65
CA PHE A 134 -2.42 21.16 6.29
C PHE A 134 -3.03 19.79 6.11
N SER A 135 -3.71 19.60 4.98
CA SER A 135 -4.26 18.32 4.58
C SER A 135 -3.85 18.00 3.15
N ALA A 136 -3.45 16.76 2.90
CA ALA A 136 -3.29 16.22 1.57
C ALA A 136 -4.25 15.04 1.39
N ILE A 137 -5.10 15.09 0.38
CA ILE A 137 -6.05 14.03 0.03
C ILE A 137 -5.54 13.35 -1.24
N LEU A 138 -5.40 12.03 -1.18
CA LEU A 138 -5.11 11.17 -2.32
C LEU A 138 -6.38 10.45 -2.75
N GLU A 139 -6.83 10.68 -3.97
CA GLU A 139 -7.96 9.98 -4.58
C GLU A 139 -7.40 8.87 -5.48
N LEU A 140 -7.84 7.64 -5.21
CA LEU A 140 -7.41 6.42 -5.90
C LEU A 140 -8.62 5.73 -6.54
N GLN A 141 -8.57 5.43 -7.84
CA GLN A 141 -9.57 4.54 -8.44
C GLN A 141 -9.19 3.08 -8.19
N THR A 142 -10.06 2.37 -7.50
CA THR A 142 -9.79 1.02 -6.97
C THR A 142 -10.36 -0.09 -7.85
N MET A 143 -10.82 0.25 -9.06
CA MET A 143 -11.28 -0.73 -10.04
C MET A 143 -10.14 -1.63 -10.56
N TYR A 144 -8.88 -1.18 -10.45
CA TYR A 144 -7.71 -1.87 -10.99
C TYR A 144 -6.76 -2.31 -9.87
N SER A 145 -6.30 -3.56 -9.94
CA SER A 145 -5.28 -4.11 -9.02
C SER A 145 -3.97 -3.32 -9.06
N LYS A 146 -3.71 -2.60 -10.15
CA LYS A 146 -2.57 -1.69 -10.35
C LYS A 146 -2.47 -0.56 -9.33
N THR A 147 -3.57 -0.23 -8.66
CA THR A 147 -3.63 0.76 -7.58
C THR A 147 -3.12 0.20 -6.25
N THR A 148 -2.79 -1.09 -6.18
CA THR A 148 -2.11 -1.69 -5.03
C THR A 148 -0.70 -1.13 -4.89
N GLY A 149 -0.32 -0.73 -3.69
CA GLY A 149 1.03 -0.26 -3.43
C GLY A 149 1.21 0.49 -2.12
N ARG A 150 2.41 1.06 -1.97
CA ARG A 150 2.81 1.84 -0.80
C ARG A 150 2.69 3.33 -1.09
N TYR A 151 1.84 3.98 -0.33
CA TYR A 151 1.57 5.41 -0.42
C TYR A 151 2.25 6.13 0.75
N LEU A 152 3.10 7.09 0.44
CA LEU A 152 3.84 7.87 1.42
C LEU A 152 3.25 9.27 1.52
N CYS A 153 2.88 9.68 2.71
CA CYS A 153 2.65 11.08 3.01
C CYS A 153 3.92 11.66 3.63
N GLN A 154 4.50 12.67 2.98
CA GLN A 154 5.75 13.26 3.41
C GLN A 154 5.65 14.78 3.51
N SER A 155 6.41 15.36 4.44
CA SER A 155 6.61 16.80 4.52
C SER A 155 7.20 17.33 3.21
N THR A 156 6.72 18.49 2.76
CA THR A 156 7.29 19.14 1.57
C THR A 156 8.63 19.80 1.83
N ARG A 157 9.00 20.01 3.10
CA ARG A 157 10.23 20.70 3.52
C ARG A 157 11.29 19.76 4.07
N ILE A 158 10.89 18.71 4.80
CA ILE A 158 11.79 17.77 5.48
C ILE A 158 11.38 16.35 5.08
N PRO A 159 11.87 15.81 3.95
CA PRO A 159 11.42 14.52 3.41
C PRO A 159 11.55 13.33 4.36
N GLU A 160 12.45 13.41 5.34
CA GLU A 160 12.65 12.41 6.39
C GLU A 160 11.44 12.31 7.33
N VAL A 161 10.67 13.40 7.44
CA VAL A 161 9.40 13.44 8.16
C VAL A 161 8.30 12.94 7.24
N GLN A 162 8.08 11.64 7.29
CA GLN A 162 7.10 10.93 6.46
C GLN A 162 6.44 9.79 7.22
N THR A 163 5.28 9.38 6.71
CA THR A 163 4.56 8.17 7.09
C THR A 163 4.13 7.44 5.83
N ASP A 164 3.92 6.14 5.93
CA ASP A 164 3.49 5.32 4.81
C ASP A 164 2.34 4.40 5.19
N VAL A 165 1.59 4.02 4.17
CA VAL A 165 0.51 3.05 4.26
C VAL A 165 0.59 2.15 3.05
N TYR A 166 0.43 0.85 3.27
CA TYR A 166 0.25 -0.12 2.20
C TYR A 166 -1.23 -0.38 1.96
N VAL A 167 -1.67 -0.37 0.71
CA VAL A 167 -3.06 -0.62 0.34
C VAL A 167 -3.10 -1.74 -0.70
N TYR A 168 -3.77 -2.83 -0.35
CA TYR A 168 -4.15 -3.93 -1.24
C TYR A 168 -5.50 -3.62 -1.88
N VAL A 169 -5.53 -3.54 -3.21
CA VAL A 169 -6.73 -3.27 -4.01
C VAL A 169 -7.05 -4.52 -4.81
N LEU A 170 -8.10 -5.24 -4.40
CA LEU A 170 -8.44 -6.55 -4.96
C LEU A 170 -8.84 -6.50 -6.46
N GLY A 171 -9.37 -5.38 -6.95
CA GLY A 171 -9.84 -5.22 -8.35
C GLY A 171 -11.04 -6.13 -8.69
N TYR A 172 -11.62 -5.99 -9.89
CA TYR A 172 -12.82 -6.76 -10.27
C TYR A 172 -12.54 -8.16 -10.85
N ALA A 173 -11.33 -8.42 -11.32
CA ALA A 173 -10.92 -9.65 -11.98
C ALA A 173 -9.40 -9.82 -11.79
N PRO A 174 -8.83 -11.02 -12.04
CA PRO A 174 -7.41 -11.12 -12.36
C PRO A 174 -6.99 -10.03 -13.35
N PRO A 175 -5.77 -9.51 -13.21
CA PRO A 175 -4.64 -10.14 -12.53
C PRO A 175 -4.51 -9.83 -11.03
N PHE A 176 -4.15 -10.85 -10.25
CA PHE A 176 -3.65 -10.69 -8.88
C PHE A 176 -2.25 -10.08 -8.86
N LEU A 177 -1.43 -10.24 -9.92
CA LEU A 177 -0.18 -9.50 -10.02
C LEU A 177 -0.43 -8.05 -10.48
N VAL A 178 0.11 -7.10 -9.72
CA VAL A 178 0.04 -5.65 -10.02
C VAL A 178 0.65 -5.34 -11.40
N TYR A 179 1.66 -6.11 -11.81
CA TYR A 179 2.38 -5.93 -13.07
C TYR A 179 2.13 -7.05 -14.09
N ALA A 180 1.01 -7.78 -14.00
CA ALA A 180 0.70 -8.79 -15.00
C ALA A 180 0.65 -8.21 -16.43
N GLY A 181 1.09 -9.01 -17.39
CA GLY A 181 1.19 -8.64 -18.80
C GLY A 181 2.27 -7.59 -19.09
N ARG A 182 3.15 -7.26 -18.13
CA ARG A 182 4.25 -6.31 -18.31
C ARG A 182 5.59 -7.01 -18.36
N THR A 183 6.49 -6.42 -19.14
CA THR A 183 7.91 -6.73 -19.16
C THR A 183 8.67 -5.56 -18.55
N MET A 184 9.39 -5.80 -17.46
CA MET A 184 10.11 -4.74 -16.74
C MET A 184 11.58 -5.09 -16.57
N VAL A 185 12.47 -4.08 -16.65
CA VAL A 185 13.89 -4.27 -16.35
C VAL A 185 14.12 -3.96 -14.88
N VAL A 186 14.68 -4.90 -14.13
CA VAL A 186 15.04 -4.74 -12.72
C VAL A 186 16.56 -4.66 -12.60
N LYS A 187 17.03 -3.71 -11.80
CA LYS A 187 18.47 -3.50 -11.54
C LYS A 187 18.78 -3.93 -10.11
N SER A 188 19.98 -4.47 -9.90
CA SER A 188 20.46 -4.71 -8.54
C SER A 188 20.58 -3.37 -7.79
N GLU A 189 20.05 -3.32 -6.57
CA GLU A 189 20.06 -2.11 -5.74
C GLU A 189 21.43 -1.85 -5.08
N ASP A 190 22.15 -2.91 -4.72
CA ASP A 190 23.37 -2.84 -3.92
C ASP A 190 24.48 -3.81 -4.39
N ASN A 191 24.35 -4.37 -5.59
CA ASN A 191 25.18 -5.46 -6.13
C ASN A 191 25.21 -6.74 -5.28
N LYS A 192 24.34 -6.85 -4.25
CA LYS A 192 24.21 -8.03 -3.39
C LYS A 192 22.85 -8.67 -3.54
N THR A 193 21.83 -7.87 -3.86
CA THR A 193 20.45 -8.32 -3.95
C THR A 193 19.80 -7.87 -5.25
N ILE A 194 18.85 -8.68 -5.74
CA ILE A 194 17.96 -8.35 -6.84
C ILE A 194 16.53 -8.52 -6.36
N SER A 195 15.74 -7.47 -6.50
CA SER A 195 14.30 -7.48 -6.20
C SER A 195 13.53 -7.66 -7.50
N VAL A 196 12.81 -8.78 -7.61
CA VAL A 196 11.88 -9.07 -8.71
C VAL A 196 10.47 -8.69 -8.24
N PRO A 197 9.89 -7.57 -8.72
CA PRO A 197 8.74 -6.94 -8.09
C PRO A 197 7.42 -7.61 -8.46
N CYS A 198 7.24 -8.86 -8.06
CA CYS A 198 6.03 -9.64 -8.26
C CYS A 198 4.98 -9.29 -7.20
N ILE A 199 4.60 -8.02 -7.16
CA ILE A 199 3.66 -7.49 -6.17
C ILE A 199 2.26 -8.05 -6.43
N VAL A 200 1.59 -8.48 -5.37
CA VAL A 200 0.23 -9.03 -5.44
C VAL A 200 -0.82 -8.04 -4.91
N SER A 201 -2.01 -8.08 -5.50
CA SER A 201 -3.18 -7.30 -5.10
C SER A 201 -3.85 -7.81 -3.82
N THR A 202 -3.49 -9.03 -3.41
CA THR A 202 -4.11 -9.77 -2.33
C THR A 202 -2.99 -10.45 -1.51
N PRO A 203 -2.90 -10.22 -0.19
CA PRO A 203 -1.74 -10.65 0.61
C PRO A 203 -1.59 -12.18 0.72
N ASP A 204 -2.70 -12.91 0.54
CA ASP A 204 -2.81 -14.36 0.65
C ASP A 204 -2.55 -15.10 -0.68
N THR A 205 -2.22 -14.39 -1.76
CA THR A 205 -1.93 -14.98 -3.07
C THR A 205 -0.63 -15.81 -3.05
N HIS A 206 -0.71 -17.05 -3.54
CA HIS A 206 0.46 -17.90 -3.74
C HIS A 206 1.12 -17.59 -5.08
N VAL A 207 2.41 -17.23 -5.04
CA VAL A 207 3.20 -16.88 -6.22
C VAL A 207 4.47 -17.72 -6.27
N GLU A 208 4.77 -18.20 -7.47
CA GLU A 208 6.00 -18.89 -7.82
C GLU A 208 6.87 -18.04 -8.75
N LEU A 209 8.17 -18.16 -8.57
CA LEU A 209 9.18 -17.49 -9.39
C LEU A 209 9.82 -18.52 -10.32
N TYR A 210 9.87 -18.20 -11.59
CA TYR A 210 10.56 -18.99 -12.61
C TYR A 210 11.69 -18.17 -13.21
N LYS A 211 12.80 -18.82 -13.56
CA LYS A 211 13.92 -18.22 -14.28
C LYS A 211 14.06 -18.89 -15.64
N ARG A 212 14.32 -18.09 -16.69
CA ARG A 212 14.61 -18.61 -18.02
C ARG A 212 15.98 -19.28 -18.03
N ASN A 213 16.01 -20.53 -18.48
CA ASN A 213 17.20 -21.34 -18.68
C ASN A 213 17.15 -21.92 -20.10
N GLY A 214 17.85 -21.29 -21.04
CA GLY A 214 17.74 -21.62 -22.48
C GLY A 214 16.38 -21.16 -23.04
N TYR A 215 15.61 -22.10 -23.59
CA TYR A 215 14.28 -21.84 -24.15
C TYR A 215 13.13 -22.02 -23.15
N ASP A 216 13.40 -22.64 -22.00
CA ASP A 216 12.39 -22.99 -21.00
C ASP A 216 12.51 -22.14 -19.73
N TYR A 217 11.43 -22.13 -18.95
CA TYR A 217 11.38 -21.52 -17.62
C TYR A 217 11.41 -22.61 -16.56
N THR A 218 12.36 -22.53 -15.63
CA THR A 218 12.49 -23.47 -14.51
C THR A 218 12.11 -22.79 -13.21
N LEU A 219 11.38 -23.51 -12.36
CA LEU A 219 10.99 -23.04 -11.03
C LEU A 219 12.24 -22.69 -10.20
N VAL A 220 12.23 -21.52 -9.58
CA VAL A 220 13.22 -21.10 -8.59
C VAL A 220 12.73 -21.57 -7.22
N PRO A 221 13.37 -22.56 -6.59
CA PRO A 221 12.88 -23.12 -5.34
C PRO A 221 12.99 -22.10 -4.21
N ARG A 222 12.01 -22.15 -3.29
CA ARG A 222 12.11 -21.41 -2.02
C ARG A 222 13.35 -21.86 -1.27
N SER A 223 14.17 -20.90 -0.86
CA SER A 223 15.42 -21.15 -0.14
C SER A 223 15.75 -19.94 0.72
N PRO A 224 16.72 -20.03 1.66
CA PRO A 224 17.15 -18.88 2.46
C PRO A 224 17.68 -17.68 1.64
N TYR A 225 17.93 -17.86 0.33
CA TYR A 225 18.45 -16.84 -0.57
C TYR A 225 17.38 -16.27 -1.50
N VAL A 226 16.15 -16.80 -1.42
CA VAL A 226 14.99 -16.42 -2.23
C VAL A 226 13.86 -16.11 -1.26
N ASP A 227 13.83 -14.86 -0.81
CA ASP A 227 12.79 -14.36 0.09
C ASP A 227 11.56 -13.87 -0.69
N TRP A 228 10.39 -13.91 -0.06
CA TRP A 228 9.13 -13.49 -0.66
C TRP A 228 8.35 -12.60 0.29
N ASP A 229 8.00 -11.43 -0.20
CA ASP A 229 7.16 -10.46 0.50
C ASP A 229 6.03 -10.06 -0.46
N PRO A 230 4.74 -10.29 -0.15
CA PRO A 230 3.63 -9.94 -1.05
C PRO A 230 3.59 -8.45 -1.39
N GLN A 231 4.20 -7.59 -0.58
CA GLN A 231 4.27 -6.15 -0.83
C GLN A 231 5.39 -5.76 -1.80
N LYS A 232 6.44 -6.58 -1.93
CA LYS A 232 7.68 -6.26 -2.67
C LYS A 232 7.99 -7.23 -3.80
N GLY A 233 7.52 -8.46 -3.74
CA GLY A 233 7.89 -9.55 -4.64
C GLY A 233 8.98 -10.46 -4.06
N PHE A 234 9.84 -10.97 -4.94
CA PHE A 234 10.96 -11.85 -4.57
C PHE A 234 12.26 -11.07 -4.38
N THR A 235 13.01 -11.38 -3.34
CA THR A 235 14.37 -10.86 -3.12
C THR A 235 15.39 -11.98 -3.23
N LEU A 236 16.30 -11.86 -4.19
CA LEU A 236 17.34 -12.82 -4.50
C LEU A 236 18.69 -12.35 -3.95
N THR A 237 19.35 -13.18 -3.14
CA THR A 237 20.69 -12.89 -2.62
C THR A 237 21.76 -13.40 -3.58
N MET A 238 22.48 -12.48 -4.23
CA MET A 238 23.41 -12.77 -5.33
C MET A 238 24.65 -13.54 -4.91
N SER A 239 25.15 -13.35 -3.70
CA SER A 239 26.39 -13.99 -3.24
C SER A 239 26.30 -15.51 -3.14
N GLN A 240 25.10 -16.08 -3.20
CA GLN A 240 24.85 -17.50 -2.94
C GLN A 240 24.12 -18.21 -4.09
N MET A 241 23.85 -17.51 -5.19
CA MET A 241 23.19 -18.06 -6.37
C MET A 241 24.15 -18.01 -7.56
N ASN A 242 24.32 -19.15 -8.21
CA ASN A 242 25.02 -19.22 -9.49
C ASN A 242 24.10 -18.61 -10.56
N ASP A 243 24.48 -17.42 -11.04
CA ASP A 243 23.75 -16.63 -12.03
C ASP A 243 22.38 -16.11 -11.55
N THR A 244 22.36 -14.87 -11.08
CA THR A 244 21.13 -14.15 -10.69
C THR A 244 20.56 -13.25 -11.77
N PHE A 245 21.27 -13.05 -12.88
CA PHE A 245 20.82 -12.18 -13.96
C PHE A 245 20.05 -12.96 -15.02
N GLY A 246 19.30 -12.23 -15.86
CA GLY A 246 18.46 -12.82 -16.91
C GLY A 246 16.96 -12.66 -16.66
N ASP A 247 16.17 -13.44 -17.37
CA ASP A 247 14.72 -13.25 -17.42
C ASP A 247 14.00 -14.10 -16.38
N TYR A 248 13.12 -13.46 -15.61
CA TYR A 248 12.26 -14.05 -14.61
C TYR A 248 10.79 -13.95 -15.03
N LYS A 249 9.99 -14.93 -14.62
CA LYS A 249 8.54 -14.96 -14.78
C LYS A 249 7.91 -15.24 -13.42
N CYS A 250 6.98 -14.40 -12.99
CA CYS A 250 6.15 -14.68 -11.83
C CYS A 250 4.81 -15.21 -12.26
N VAL A 251 4.35 -16.26 -11.57
CA VAL A 251 3.12 -16.97 -11.87
C VAL A 251 2.32 -17.12 -10.58
N VAL A 252 1.06 -16.73 -10.62
CA VAL A 252 0.12 -17.01 -9.54
C VAL A 252 -0.35 -18.45 -9.66
N VAL A 253 -0.27 -19.20 -8.57
CA VAL A 253 -0.69 -20.61 -8.55
C VAL A 253 -2.14 -20.67 -8.08
N GLY A 254 -3.05 -21.09 -8.95
CA GLY A 254 -4.50 -21.15 -8.72
C GLY A 254 -5.26 -21.66 -9.94
N GLU A 255 -6.56 -21.91 -9.78
CA GLU A 255 -7.43 -22.47 -10.84
C GLU A 255 -7.57 -21.50 -12.02
N ASP A 256 -7.08 -21.92 -13.19
CA ASP A 256 -7.38 -21.41 -14.54
C ASP A 256 -7.09 -19.93 -14.88
N GLU A 257 -5.87 -19.44 -14.63
CA GLU A 257 -5.46 -18.11 -15.11
C GLU A 257 -4.13 -18.15 -15.89
N GLU A 258 -4.17 -18.63 -17.14
CA GLU A 258 -3.03 -18.62 -18.08
C GLU A 258 -2.45 -17.20 -18.33
N ASP A 259 -3.19 -16.15 -17.98
CA ASP A 259 -2.87 -14.74 -18.24
C ASP A 259 -2.32 -13.97 -17.02
N ASP A 260 -2.27 -14.55 -15.81
CA ASP A 260 -1.73 -13.85 -14.62
C ASP A 260 -0.24 -14.12 -14.40
N TYR A 261 0.57 -13.63 -15.35
CA TYR A 261 2.02 -13.63 -15.24
C TYR A 261 2.64 -12.26 -15.52
N ALA A 262 3.77 -12.01 -14.88
CA ALA A 262 4.60 -10.83 -15.11
C ALA A 262 6.03 -11.25 -15.48
N LEU A 263 6.62 -10.55 -16.45
CA LEU A 263 7.98 -10.81 -16.95
C LEU A 263 8.94 -9.73 -16.47
N PHE A 264 10.13 -10.15 -16.04
CA PHE A 264 11.16 -9.26 -15.54
C PHE A 264 12.51 -9.64 -16.13
N SER A 265 13.31 -8.66 -16.51
CA SER A 265 14.70 -8.88 -16.96
C SER A 265 15.63 -8.26 -15.93
N ALA A 266 16.37 -9.09 -15.21
CA ALA A 266 17.31 -8.69 -14.19
C ALA A 266 18.67 -8.40 -14.82
N VAL A 267 19.14 -7.17 -14.67
CA VAL A 267 20.42 -6.70 -15.21
C VAL A 267 21.32 -6.15 -14.11
N PRO A 268 22.66 -6.16 -14.30
CA PRO A 268 23.59 -5.55 -13.36
C PRO A 268 23.25 -4.08 -13.09
N GLY A 269 23.39 -3.68 -11.82
CA GLY A 269 23.37 -2.27 -11.46
C GLY A 269 24.61 -1.59 -12.06
N MET A 270 24.44 -0.38 -12.61
CA MET A 270 25.62 0.43 -12.96
C MET A 270 26.25 0.89 -11.66
N ALA A 271 27.52 0.54 -11.43
CA ALA A 271 28.32 1.14 -10.37
C ALA A 271 28.36 2.66 -10.59
N VAL A 272 27.90 3.42 -9.60
CA VAL A 272 28.02 4.89 -9.56
C VAL A 272 29.32 5.25 -8.85
#